data_AF-A0AAP9R143-F1
#
_entry.id   AF-A0AAP9R143-F1
#
_cell.length_a   1.000
_cell.length_b   1.000
_cell.length_c   1.000
_cell.angle_alpha   90.00
_cell.angle_beta   90.00
_cell.angle_gamma   90.00
#
_symmetry.space_group_name_H-M   'P 1'
#
loop_
_entity.id
_entity.type
_entity.pdbx_description
1 polymer ?
#
loop_
_entity_poly.entity_id
_entity_poly.type
_entity_poly.pdbx_seq_one_letter_code
_entity_poly.pdbx_strand_id
1 'polypeptide(L)'
;MVWVEFSIPALKTEFAAEFFVGQLEQFRNDTQNFHQALKNGGESKDINLTSAFEQVVLKFHQAHFAGAVGVSMELKPENHAESITLEGSLDIDESYFPDLISGLDDIISWQN
;
A
#
# COMPACT_ATOMS: atom_id res chain seq x y z
N MET A 1 7.73 4.43 40.22
CA MET A 1 7.84 3.99 38.81
C MET A 1 8.05 5.24 37.99
N VAL A 2 9.17 5.34 37.27
CA VAL A 2 9.59 6.54 36.53
C VAL A 2 9.41 6.23 35.06
N TRP A 3 8.66 7.05 34.35
CA TRP A 3 8.55 6.96 32.90
C TRP A 3 9.63 7.83 32.28
N VAL A 4 10.33 7.29 31.29
CA VAL A 4 11.34 7.99 30.50
C VAL A 4 10.65 8.44 29.21
N GLU A 5 10.52 9.74 29.00
CA GLU A 5 10.13 10.31 27.71
C GLU A 5 11.34 10.29 26.77
N PHE A 6 11.20 9.61 25.63
CA PHE A 6 12.16 9.70 24.54
C PHE A 6 11.67 10.73 23.52
N SER A 7 12.52 11.71 23.20
CA SER A 7 12.41 12.48 21.97
C SER A 7 13.42 11.88 20.99
N ILE A 8 12.95 11.29 19.88
CA ILE A 8 13.81 10.68 18.86
C ILE A 8 13.79 11.56 17.62
N PRO A 9 14.81 12.43 17.40
CA PRO A 9 15.06 12.99 16.09
C PRO A 9 15.58 11.87 15.18
N ALA A 10 14.87 11.62 14.07
CA ALA A 10 15.18 10.62 13.04
C ALA A 10 15.05 9.14 13.48
N LEU A 11 13.84 8.72 13.88
CA LEU A 11 13.48 7.31 13.95
C LEU A 11 13.66 6.67 12.55
N LYS A 12 14.71 5.86 12.39
CA LYS A 12 14.84 4.95 11.24
C LYS A 12 14.10 3.66 11.60
N THR A 13 12.86 3.55 11.14
CA THR A 13 12.08 2.32 11.25
C THR A 13 12.09 1.61 9.90
N GLU A 14 12.50 0.35 9.91
CA GLU A 14 12.34 -0.56 8.78
C GLU A 14 11.08 -1.39 9.04
N PHE A 15 10.26 -1.56 8.00
CA PHE A 15 9.06 -2.38 8.05
C PHE A 15 9.28 -3.60 7.17
N ALA A 16 9.10 -4.79 7.76
CA ALA A 16 9.02 -6.04 7.03
C ALA A 16 7.55 -6.47 6.97
N ALA A 17 7.13 -6.98 5.82
CA ALA A 17 5.79 -7.49 5.62
C ALA A 17 5.83 -8.74 4.76
N GLU A 18 4.95 -9.67 5.07
CA GLU A 18 4.74 -10.89 4.29
C GLU A 18 3.46 -10.74 3.46
N PHE A 19 3.49 -11.26 2.24
CA PHE A 19 2.32 -11.31 1.37
C PHE A 19 2.13 -12.74 0.87
N PHE A 20 0.90 -13.22 0.89
CA PHE A 20 0.57 -14.47 0.22
C PHE A 20 0.42 -14.23 -1.29
N VAL A 21 0.85 -15.20 -2.10
CA VAL A 21 0.78 -15.11 -3.56
C VAL A 21 -0.64 -14.79 -4.04
N GLY A 22 -1.65 -15.46 -3.48
CA GLY A 22 -3.05 -15.19 -3.83
C GLY A 22 -3.51 -13.76 -3.50
N GLN A 23 -2.95 -13.12 -2.47
CA GLN A 23 -3.23 -11.71 -2.18
C GLN A 23 -2.61 -10.78 -3.23
N LEU A 24 -1.38 -11.07 -3.66
CA LEU A 24 -0.70 -10.32 -4.71
C LEU A 24 -1.40 -10.47 -6.07
N GLU A 25 -1.84 -11.68 -6.41
CA GLU A 25 -2.60 -11.94 -7.63
C GLU A 25 -3.94 -11.19 -7.63
N GLN A 26 -4.66 -11.23 -6.51
CA GLN A 26 -5.92 -10.50 -6.36
C GLN A 26 -5.68 -8.98 -6.49
N PHE A 27 -4.69 -8.45 -5.77
CA PHE A 27 -4.36 -7.03 -5.83
C PHE A 27 -3.92 -6.58 -7.23
N ARG A 28 -3.16 -7.41 -7.97
CA ARG A 28 -2.81 -7.13 -9.37
C ARG A 28 -4.06 -7.01 -10.25
N ASN A 29 -4.99 -7.97 -10.15
CA ASN A 29 -6.22 -7.95 -10.95
C ASN A 29 -7.07 -6.72 -10.61
N ASP A 30 -7.16 -6.37 -9.32
CA ASP A 30 -7.87 -5.18 -8.85
C ASP A 30 -7.21 -3.90 -9.36
N THR A 31 -5.87 -3.85 -9.36
CA THR A 31 -5.07 -2.73 -9.89
C THR A 31 -5.28 -2.56 -11.39
N GLN A 32 -5.33 -3.65 -12.16
CA GLN A 32 -5.63 -3.62 -13.60
C GLN A 32 -7.04 -3.06 -13.86
N ASN A 33 -8.04 -3.52 -13.12
CA ASN A 33 -9.42 -3.03 -13.25
C ASN A 33 -9.52 -1.54 -12.87
N PHE A 34 -8.87 -1.14 -11.77
CA PHE A 34 -8.81 0.23 -11.30
C PHE A 34 -8.16 1.14 -12.36
N HIS A 35 -7.02 0.71 -12.92
CA HIS A 35 -6.32 1.40 -13.99
C HIS A 35 -7.20 1.61 -15.23
N GLN A 36 -7.90 0.57 -15.68
CA GLN A 36 -8.82 0.69 -16.81
C GLN A 36 -9.98 1.65 -16.52
N ALA A 37 -10.53 1.65 -15.30
CA ALA A 37 -11.58 2.58 -14.90
C ALA A 37 -11.09 4.03 -14.96
N LEU A 38 -9.88 4.33 -14.45
CA LEU A 38 -9.27 5.66 -14.53
C LEU A 38 -9.11 6.12 -15.98
N LYS A 39 -8.57 5.27 -16.87
CA LYS A 39 -8.37 5.63 -18.29
C LYS A 39 -9.67 5.93 -19.02
N ASN A 40 -10.74 5.24 -18.65
CA ASN A 40 -12.05 5.42 -19.26
C ASN A 40 -12.86 6.56 -18.62
N GLY A 41 -12.30 7.26 -17.62
CA GLY A 41 -12.99 8.31 -16.88
C GLY A 41 -14.18 7.80 -16.06
N GLY A 42 -14.19 6.50 -15.74
CA GLY A 42 -15.24 5.87 -14.94
C GLY A 42 -14.99 6.02 -13.44
N GLU A 43 -16.02 5.73 -12.65
CA GLU A 43 -15.86 5.52 -11.21
C GLU A 43 -15.24 4.15 -10.96
N SER A 44 -14.25 4.10 -10.06
CA SER A 44 -13.63 2.88 -9.59
C SER A 44 -13.91 2.68 -8.11
N LYS A 45 -14.00 1.42 -7.69
CA LYS A 45 -14.02 1.08 -6.25
C LYS A 45 -12.60 1.21 -5.70
N ASP A 46 -12.50 1.63 -4.45
CA ASP A 46 -11.23 1.61 -3.73
C ASP A 46 -10.66 0.19 -3.70
N ILE A 47 -9.34 0.09 -3.87
CA ILE A 47 -8.60 -1.18 -3.82
C ILE A 47 -7.59 -1.13 -2.68
N ASN A 48 -7.38 -2.27 -2.03
CA ASN A 48 -6.51 -2.37 -0.87
C ASN A 48 -5.46 -3.45 -1.08
N LEU A 49 -4.23 -3.17 -0.68
CA LEU A 49 -3.18 -4.16 -0.48
C LEU A 49 -2.91 -4.27 1.01
N THR A 50 -3.18 -5.44 1.58
CA THR A 50 -2.94 -5.73 3.00
C THR A 50 -1.99 -6.91 3.11
N SER A 51 -0.87 -6.71 3.81
CA SER A 51 0.05 -7.80 4.15
C SER A 51 -0.62 -8.87 5.03
N ALA A 52 -0.09 -10.10 5.03
CA ALA A 52 -0.61 -11.25 5.75
C ALA A 52 -0.89 -10.99 7.24
N PHE A 53 -0.07 -10.13 7.88
CA PHE A 53 -0.19 -9.79 9.30
C PHE A 53 -0.57 -8.32 9.54
N GLU A 54 -1.16 -7.65 8.55
CA GLU A 54 -1.64 -6.25 8.63
C GLU A 54 -0.56 -5.23 9.03
N GLN A 55 0.71 -5.56 8.82
CA GLN A 55 1.87 -4.68 9.05
C GLN A 55 1.96 -3.57 8.00
N VAL A 56 1.52 -3.85 6.78
CA VAL A 56 1.42 -2.89 5.69
C VAL A 56 -0.01 -2.93 5.15
N VAL A 57 -0.67 -1.78 5.19
CA VAL A 57 -1.96 -1.57 4.52
C VAL A 57 -1.84 -0.36 3.60
N LEU A 58 -2.06 -0.59 2.30
CA LEU A 58 -2.17 0.44 1.29
C LEU A 58 -3.61 0.49 0.79
N LYS A 59 -4.18 1.69 0.70
CA LYS A 59 -5.54 1.91 0.19
C LYS A 59 -5.47 2.92 -0.94
N PHE A 60 -5.91 2.51 -2.12
CA PHE A 60 -5.96 3.35 -3.31
C PHE A 60 -7.41 3.76 -3.51
N HIS A 61 -7.62 5.06 -3.66
CA HIS A 61 -8.94 5.63 -3.92
C HIS A 61 -8.85 6.65 -5.03
N GLN A 62 -9.88 6.69 -5.88
CA GLN A 62 -9.93 7.66 -6.96
C GLN A 62 -10.10 9.06 -6.36
N ALA A 63 -9.20 9.98 -6.70
CA ALA A 63 -9.32 11.36 -6.23
C ALA A 63 -10.37 12.11 -7.07
N HIS A 64 -10.88 13.21 -6.53
CA HIS A 64 -11.96 13.99 -7.14
C HIS A 64 -11.57 14.64 -8.49
N PHE A 65 -10.26 14.70 -8.79
CA PHE A 65 -9.73 15.23 -10.03
C PHE A 65 -9.35 14.10 -10.99
N ALA A 66 -9.72 14.23 -12.26
CA ALA A 66 -9.50 13.20 -13.27
C ALA A 66 -8.02 12.78 -13.35
N GLY A 67 -7.78 11.48 -13.16
CA GLY A 67 -6.45 10.87 -13.27
C GLY A 67 -5.60 10.92 -12.00
N ALA A 68 -6.02 11.59 -10.94
CA ALA A 68 -5.34 11.58 -9.65
C ALA A 68 -5.88 10.42 -8.77
N VAL A 69 -4.97 9.76 -8.05
CA VAL A 69 -5.25 8.64 -7.16
C VAL A 69 -4.61 8.93 -5.82
N GLY A 70 -5.43 8.97 -4.77
CA GLY A 70 -4.92 9.05 -3.41
C GLY A 70 -4.51 7.66 -2.95
N VAL A 71 -3.34 7.56 -2.33
CA VAL A 71 -2.83 6.35 -1.70
C VAL A 71 -2.64 6.64 -0.22
N SER A 72 -3.44 6.01 0.62
CA SER A 72 -3.27 6.02 2.07
C SER A 72 -2.45 4.81 2.50
N MET A 73 -1.54 5.03 3.45
CA MET A 73 -0.61 4.03 3.96
C MET A 73 -0.69 3.97 5.48
N GLU A 74 -0.79 2.75 6.01
CA GLU A 74 -0.68 2.46 7.44
C GLU A 74 0.41 1.39 7.61
N LEU A 75 1.46 1.72 8.36
CA LEU A 75 2.59 0.83 8.66
C LEU A 75 2.66 0.54 10.15
N LYS A 76 2.65 -0.74 10.51
CA LYS A 76 2.72 -1.22 11.89
C LYS A 76 4.01 -2.03 12.10
N PRO A 77 4.84 -1.67 13.09
CA PRO A 77 5.93 -2.54 13.55
C PRO A 77 5.39 -3.87 14.09
N GLU A 78 6.25 -4.88 14.20
CA GLU A 78 5.88 -6.20 14.72
C GLU A 78 5.12 -6.15 16.06
N ASN A 79 4.22 -7.12 16.25
CA ASN A 79 3.26 -7.24 17.37
C ASN A 79 3.84 -7.19 18.79
N HIS A 80 5.17 -7.24 18.94
CA HIS A 80 5.84 -7.32 20.24
C HIS A 80 6.21 -5.97 20.86
N ALA A 81 6.08 -4.85 20.15
CA ALA A 81 6.38 -3.53 20.69
C ALA A 81 5.09 -2.73 20.91
N GLU A 82 5.10 -1.81 21.89
CA GLU A 82 4.15 -0.70 22.01
C GLU A 82 4.32 0.22 20.78
N SER A 83 3.87 -0.27 19.63
CA SER A 83 4.43 0.07 18.32
C SER A 83 3.76 1.32 17.74
N ILE A 84 4.59 2.27 17.31
CA ILE A 84 4.16 3.50 16.64
C ILE A 84 3.57 3.09 15.29
N THR A 85 2.26 3.27 15.10
CA THR A 85 1.65 3.21 13.77
C THR A 85 2.08 4.45 12.98
N LEU A 86 2.67 4.25 11.81
CA LEU A 86 2.93 5.33 10.87
C LEU A 86 1.76 5.40 9.88
N GLU A 87 1.06 6.53 9.86
CA GLU A 87 0.06 6.84 8.85
C GLU A 87 0.60 7.91 7.89
N GLY A 88 0.32 7.75 6.61
CA GLY A 88 0.70 8.71 5.59
C GLY A 88 -0.22 8.63 4.39
N SER A 89 -0.19 9.67 3.57
CA SER A 89 -0.86 9.68 2.27
C SER A 89 0.00 10.35 1.22
N LEU A 90 -0.17 9.90 -0.02
CA LEU A 90 0.45 10.51 -1.18
C LEU A 90 -0.51 10.42 -2.37
N ASP A 91 -0.42 11.40 -3.26
CA ASP A 91 -1.17 11.39 -4.51
C ASP A 91 -0.25 10.90 -5.64
N ILE A 92 -0.75 9.96 -6.43
CA ILE A 92 -0.13 9.52 -7.69
C ILE A 92 -1.07 9.83 -8.85
N ASP A 93 -0.55 9.71 -10.07
CA ASP A 93 -1.38 9.74 -11.27
C ASP A 93 -1.44 8.37 -11.96
N GLU A 94 -2.28 8.28 -12.99
CA GLU A 94 -2.48 7.06 -13.79
C GLU A 94 -1.19 6.49 -14.42
N SER A 95 -0.15 7.31 -14.64
CA SER A 95 1.08 6.88 -15.31
C SER A 95 1.93 5.90 -14.47
N TYR A 96 1.68 5.80 -13.16
CA TYR A 96 2.38 4.89 -12.25
C TYR A 96 1.88 3.44 -12.34
N PHE A 97 0.66 3.23 -12.85
CA PHE A 97 0.01 1.92 -12.82
C PHE A 97 0.67 0.85 -13.70
N PRO A 98 1.15 1.15 -14.92
CA PRO A 98 1.87 0.17 -15.73
C PRO A 98 3.07 -0.44 -15.01
N ASP A 99 3.90 0.40 -14.37
CA ASP A 99 5.10 -0.05 -13.65
C ASP A 99 4.72 -0.81 -12.37
N LEU A 100 3.68 -0.37 -11.65
CA LEU A 100 3.15 -1.08 -10.48
C LEU A 100 2.68 -2.50 -10.85
N ILE A 101 1.93 -2.64 -11.95
CA ILE A 101 1.44 -3.93 -12.43
C ILE A 101 2.62 -4.83 -12.85
N SER A 102 3.60 -4.28 -13.58
CA SER A 102 4.81 -5.02 -13.97
C SER A 102 5.58 -5.52 -12.75
N GLY A 103 5.75 -4.68 -11.72
CA GLY A 103 6.42 -5.09 -10.48
C GLY A 103 5.69 -6.20 -9.74
N LEU A 104 4.35 -6.17 -9.73
CA LEU A 104 3.55 -7.26 -9.16
C LEU A 104 3.72 -8.57 -9.93
N ASP A 105 3.70 -8.51 -11.27
CA ASP A 105 3.93 -9.69 -12.11
C ASP A 105 5.31 -10.30 -11.88
N ASP A 106 6.35 -9.48 -11.75
CA ASP A 106 7.72 -9.94 -11.45
C ASP A 106 7.77 -10.65 -10.09
N ILE A 107 7.23 -10.04 -9.03
CA ILE A 107 7.24 -10.62 -7.67
C ILE A 107 6.46 -11.94 -7.62
N ILE A 108 5.29 -12.01 -8.27
CA ILE A 108 4.47 -13.23 -8.35
C ILE A 108 5.24 -14.32 -9.12
N SER A 109 5.98 -13.97 -10.17
CA SER A 109 6.73 -14.92 -10.98
C SER A 109 7.88 -15.61 -10.25
N TRP A 110 8.47 -14.97 -9.22
CA TRP A 110 9.55 -15.56 -8.42
C TRP A 110 9.11 -16.77 -7.59
N GLN A 111 7.80 -16.97 -7.43
CA GLN A 111 7.23 -18.08 -6.68
C GLN A 111 6.98 -19.32 -7.56
N ASN A 112 7.15 -19.20 -8.89
CA ASN A 112 6.90 -20.25 -9.89
C ASN A 112 8.17 -21.00 -10.33
#